data_AF-A0A7S3FNE5-F1
#
_entry.id   AF-A0A7S3FNE5-F1
#
_cell.length_a   1.000
_cell.length_b   1.000
_cell.length_c   1.000
_cell.angle_alpha   90.00
_cell.angle_beta   90.00
_cell.angle_gamma   90.00
#
_symmetry.space_group_name_H-M   'P 1'
#
loop_
_entity.id
_entity.type
_entity.pdbx_description
1 polymer ?
#
loop_
_entity_poly.entity_id
_entity_poly.type
_entity_poly.pdbx_seq_one_letter_code
_entity_poly.pdbx_strand_id
1 'polypeptide(L)'
;VYLLCEGEASLLVVQVSDSAPPKQLHRLSLRREGRAGPSAAAYQQSAPTERPSIIVSRDGAFVYAVACAFDGIAVVGIKDEGKKIAMLSHVPIHAAETADEATKALDVACSLALVGDAEDLLLIACPIAHRVLSYRRDLATGQLQAADAAVCPSPLTLLGLPWPPT
;
A
#
# COMPACT_ATOMS: atom_id res chain seq x y z
N VAL A 1 17.42 -5.23 -13.15
CA VAL A 1 16.72 -4.66 -11.97
C VAL A 1 15.27 -5.13 -11.98
N TYR A 2 14.64 -5.28 -10.82
CA TYR A 2 13.21 -5.56 -10.74
C TYR A 2 12.48 -4.30 -10.30
N LEU A 3 11.32 -4.05 -10.91
CA LEU A 3 10.39 -3.02 -10.50
C LEU A 3 9.13 -3.70 -9.96
N LEU A 4 8.65 -3.18 -8.84
CA LEU A 4 7.30 -3.43 -8.40
C LEU A 4 6.46 -2.23 -8.82
N CYS A 5 5.41 -2.48 -9.58
CA CYS A 5 4.49 -1.44 -9.98
C CYS A 5 3.06 -1.88 -9.77
N GLU A 6 2.20 -0.88 -9.78
CA GLU A 6 0.79 -1.08 -9.65
C GLU A 6 0.08 -1.08 -11.02
N GLY A 7 -0.91 -1.95 -11.14
CA GLY A 7 -1.95 -1.90 -12.15
C GLY A 7 -3.35 -1.90 -11.52
N GLU A 8 -4.39 -1.84 -12.35
CA GLU A 8 -5.82 -1.65 -12.01
C GLU A 8 -6.45 -2.70 -11.04
N ALA A 9 -6.01 -2.70 -9.78
CA ALA A 9 -6.19 -3.74 -8.76
C ALA A 9 -5.25 -4.95 -8.88
N SER A 10 -3.99 -4.73 -9.27
CA SER A 10 -2.96 -5.78 -9.21
C SER A 10 -1.58 -5.22 -8.95
N LEU A 11 -0.75 -5.97 -8.23
CA LEU A 11 0.69 -5.74 -8.19
C LEU A 11 1.38 -6.51 -9.31
N LEU A 12 2.33 -5.86 -9.97
CA LEU A 12 3.13 -6.42 -11.04
C LEU A 12 4.59 -6.42 -10.64
N VAL A 13 5.26 -7.57 -10.85
CA VAL A 13 6.73 -7.64 -10.82
C VAL A 13 7.20 -7.59 -12.25
N VAL A 14 7.98 -6.55 -12.58
CA VAL A 14 8.52 -6.33 -13.91
C VAL A 14 10.03 -6.40 -13.84
N GLN A 15 10.62 -7.31 -14.61
CA GLN A 15 12.06 -7.33 -14.83
C GLN A 15 12.42 -6.26 -15.85
N VAL A 16 13.37 -5.41 -15.50
CA VAL A 16 13.93 -4.37 -16.37
C VAL A 16 15.42 -4.65 -16.57
N SER A 17 15.86 -4.59 -17.82
CA SER A 17 17.27 -4.68 -18.18
C SER A 17 17.62 -3.60 -19.18
N ASP A 18 18.92 -3.30 -19.29
CA ASP A 18 19.41 -2.25 -20.18
C ASP A 18 19.39 -2.68 -21.66
N SER A 19 19.25 -3.99 -21.92
CA SER A 19 19.41 -4.61 -23.23
C SER A 19 18.16 -5.31 -23.78
N ALA A 20 17.07 -5.32 -23.02
CA ALA A 20 15.82 -5.98 -23.44
C ALA A 20 14.60 -5.21 -22.93
N PRO A 21 13.45 -5.31 -23.60
CA PRO A 21 12.22 -4.66 -23.14
C PRO A 21 11.80 -5.19 -21.75
N PRO A 22 11.10 -4.37 -20.94
CA PRO A 22 10.58 -4.80 -19.65
C PRO A 22 9.70 -6.04 -19.78
N LYS A 23 9.94 -7.03 -18.91
CA LYS A 23 9.22 -8.30 -18.91
C LYS A 23 8.40 -8.44 -17.63
N GLN A 24 7.09 -8.51 -17.76
CA GLN A 24 6.23 -8.89 -16.62
C GLN A 24 6.53 -10.33 -16.23
N LEU A 25 6.94 -10.54 -14.98
CA LEU A 25 7.22 -11.86 -14.41
C LEU A 25 6.04 -12.38 -13.59
N HIS A 26 5.45 -11.50 -12.78
CA HIS A 26 4.35 -11.87 -11.89
C HIS A 26 3.25 -10.81 -11.92
N ARG A 27 2.03 -11.30 -11.70
CA ARG A 27 0.86 -10.49 -11.44
C ARG A 27 0.12 -11.09 -10.25
N LEU A 28 -0.08 -10.28 -9.21
CA LEU A 28 -0.91 -10.62 -8.07
C LEU A 28 -2.18 -9.77 -8.12
N SER A 29 -3.33 -10.41 -8.27
CA SER A 29 -4.62 -9.74 -8.20
C SER A 29 -4.89 -9.31 -6.76
N LEU A 30 -5.22 -8.03 -6.57
CA LEU A 30 -5.65 -7.47 -5.30
C LEU A 30 -7.18 -7.40 -5.20
N ARG A 31 -7.93 -8.06 -6.10
CA ARG A 31 -9.40 -8.05 -6.06
C ARG A 31 -9.93 -9.08 -5.07
N ARG A 32 -11.00 -8.73 -4.36
CA ARG A 32 -11.83 -9.70 -3.64
C ARG A 32 -12.72 -10.46 -4.62
N GLU A 33 -12.90 -11.76 -4.42
CA GLU A 33 -13.94 -12.51 -5.13
C GLU A 33 -15.31 -11.85 -4.88
N GLY A 34 -16.03 -11.51 -5.95
CA GLY A 34 -17.41 -11.01 -5.88
C GLY A 34 -17.62 -9.49 -5.90
N ARG A 35 -16.56 -8.66 -5.95
CA ARG A 35 -16.70 -7.20 -6.15
C ARG A 35 -16.15 -6.81 -7.53
N ALA A 36 -17.03 -6.32 -8.40
CA ALA A 36 -16.60 -5.71 -9.65
C ALA A 36 -15.83 -4.42 -9.31
N GLY A 37 -14.52 -4.42 -9.57
CA GLY A 37 -13.73 -3.19 -9.45
C GLY A 37 -14.27 -2.10 -10.39
N PRO A 38 -13.97 -0.82 -10.12
CA PRO A 38 -14.28 0.25 -11.07
C PRO A 38 -13.70 -0.11 -12.44
N SER A 39 -14.45 0.18 -13.50
CA SER A 39 -14.01 -0.12 -14.87
C SER A 39 -12.83 0.80 -15.23
N ALA A 40 -11.98 0.37 -16.17
CA ALA A 40 -10.92 1.20 -16.73
C ALA A 40 -11.41 2.58 -17.24
N ALA A 41 -12.70 2.70 -17.58
CA ALA A 41 -13.33 3.96 -17.97
C ALA A 41 -13.63 4.89 -16.77
N ALA A 42 -13.91 4.34 -15.59
CA ALA A 42 -14.10 5.13 -14.36
C ALA A 42 -12.77 5.78 -13.91
N TYR A 43 -11.64 5.08 -14.09
CA TYR A 43 -10.30 5.61 -13.79
C TYR A 43 -9.88 6.81 -14.65
N GLN A 44 -10.47 6.99 -15.84
CA GLN A 44 -10.11 8.10 -16.74
C GLN A 44 -10.84 9.41 -16.44
N GLN A 45 -11.88 9.40 -15.59
CA GLN A 45 -12.74 10.56 -15.34
C GLN A 45 -12.57 11.19 -13.95
N SER A 46 -11.79 10.60 -13.05
CA SER A 46 -11.45 11.16 -11.74
C SER A 46 -10.00 11.67 -11.68
N ALA A 47 -9.83 12.98 -11.53
CA ALA A 47 -8.59 13.56 -10.99
C ALA A 47 -8.98 14.64 -9.97
N PRO A 48 -8.35 14.68 -8.78
CA PRO A 48 -6.97 14.29 -8.51
C PRO A 48 -6.81 12.91 -7.85
N THR A 49 -6.09 12.03 -8.55
CA THR A 49 -5.21 10.99 -7.99
C THR A 49 -5.80 10.07 -6.93
N GLU A 50 -6.68 9.16 -7.35
CA GLU A 50 -6.70 7.78 -6.85
C GLU A 50 -5.31 7.17 -7.15
N ARG A 51 -4.31 7.51 -6.34
CA ARG A 51 -2.98 6.94 -6.40
C ARG A 51 -2.91 5.90 -5.32
N PRO A 52 -3.26 4.66 -5.66
CA PRO A 52 -2.94 3.57 -4.79
C PRO A 52 -1.43 3.61 -4.45
N SER A 53 -1.18 3.33 -3.17
CA SER A 53 0.10 3.58 -2.55
C SER A 53 0.76 2.24 -2.26
N ILE A 54 1.93 2.02 -2.83
CA ILE A 54 2.76 0.85 -2.59
C ILE A 54 4.06 1.27 -1.92
N ILE A 55 4.50 0.49 -0.94
CA ILE A 55 5.81 0.66 -0.31
C ILE A 55 6.43 -0.70 -0.03
N VAL A 56 7.76 -0.77 -0.17
CA VAL A 56 8.55 -1.98 0.02
C VAL A 56 9.44 -1.79 1.24
N SER A 57 9.57 -2.82 2.09
CA SER A 57 10.53 -2.80 3.19
C SER A 57 11.96 -2.72 2.69
N ARG A 58 12.87 -2.16 3.49
CA ARG A 58 14.29 -2.00 3.15
C ARG A 58 14.99 -3.29 2.75
N ASP A 59 14.63 -4.40 3.39
CA ASP A 59 15.16 -5.74 3.11
C ASP A 59 14.55 -6.37 1.84
N GLY A 60 13.53 -5.73 1.25
CA GLY A 60 12.82 -6.22 0.07
C GLY A 60 11.94 -7.45 0.34
N ALA A 61 11.73 -7.86 1.59
CA ALA A 61 10.98 -9.06 1.93
C ALA A 61 9.46 -8.86 1.90
N PHE A 62 9.00 -7.63 2.18
CA PHE A 62 7.58 -7.32 2.31
C PHE A 62 7.18 -6.09 1.50
N VAL A 63 5.96 -6.14 0.99
CA VAL A 63 5.29 -5.04 0.31
C VAL A 63 3.98 -4.76 1.03
N TYR A 64 3.70 -3.48 1.21
CA TYR A 64 2.44 -2.98 1.72
C TYR A 64 1.78 -2.17 0.61
N ALA A 65 0.56 -2.54 0.26
CA ALA A 65 -0.21 -1.87 -0.77
C ALA A 65 -1.59 -1.48 -0.26
N VAL A 66 -2.00 -0.25 -0.52
CA VAL A 66 -3.37 0.20 -0.34
C VAL A 66 -3.91 0.59 -1.71
N ALA A 67 -4.98 -0.07 -2.13
CA ALA A 67 -5.60 0.15 -3.43
C ALA A 67 -7.11 0.36 -3.25
N CYS A 68 -7.74 1.27 -3.99
CA CYS A 68 -9.18 1.57 -3.86
C CYS A 68 -10.07 0.34 -4.07
N ALA A 69 -9.62 -0.64 -4.86
CA ALA A 69 -10.34 -1.90 -5.06
C ALA A 69 -10.24 -2.89 -3.87
N PHE A 70 -9.44 -2.56 -2.86
CA PHE A 70 -9.09 -3.40 -1.72
C PHE A 70 -9.42 -2.62 -0.44
N ASP A 71 -10.42 -3.07 0.32
CA ASP A 71 -10.90 -2.38 1.53
C ASP A 71 -9.93 -2.53 2.74
N GLY A 72 -8.62 -2.36 2.51
CA GLY A 72 -7.60 -2.57 3.51
C GLY A 72 -6.16 -2.31 3.03
N ILE A 73 -5.23 -2.88 3.76
CA ILE A 73 -3.79 -2.94 3.47
C ILE A 73 -3.47 -4.37 3.08
N ALA A 74 -2.97 -4.57 1.87
CA ALA A 74 -2.47 -5.86 1.42
C ALA A 74 -1.03 -6.01 1.93
N VAL A 75 -0.80 -7.05 2.73
CA VAL A 75 0.55 -7.47 3.11
C VAL A 75 0.98 -8.56 2.15
N VAL A 76 2.02 -8.30 1.39
CA VAL A 76 2.53 -9.19 0.35
C VAL A 76 3.95 -9.59 0.66
N GLY A 77 4.22 -10.89 0.66
CA GLY A 77 5.55 -11.44 0.84
C GLY A 77 6.24 -11.62 -0.49
N ILE A 78 7.49 -11.17 -0.57
CA ILE A 78 8.39 -11.44 -1.68
C ILE A 78 9.27 -12.64 -1.30
N LYS A 79 9.26 -13.67 -2.15
CA LYS A 79 10.05 -14.89 -1.99
C LYS A 79 10.89 -15.13 -3.24
N ASP A 80 11.83 -16.06 -3.12
CA ASP A 80 12.70 -16.50 -4.21
C ASP A 80 13.36 -15.31 -4.95
N GLU A 81 13.89 -14.33 -4.21
CA GLU A 81 14.57 -13.14 -4.76
C GLU A 81 13.69 -12.29 -5.72
N GLY A 82 12.40 -12.12 -5.42
CA GLY A 82 11.49 -11.37 -6.29
C GLY A 82 10.80 -12.22 -7.36
N LYS A 83 11.14 -13.51 -7.46
CA LYS A 83 10.55 -14.45 -8.43
C LYS A 83 9.24 -15.06 -7.96
N LYS A 84 8.79 -14.76 -6.73
CA LYS A 84 7.45 -15.11 -6.26
C LYS A 84 6.91 -14.01 -5.36
N ILE A 85 5.64 -13.68 -5.57
CA ILE A 85 4.89 -12.82 -4.67
C ILE A 85 3.61 -13.52 -4.25
N ALA A 86 3.22 -13.35 -3.00
CA ALA A 86 1.98 -13.92 -2.47
C ALA A 86 1.37 -12.96 -1.46
N MET A 87 0.04 -12.81 -1.51
CA MET A 87 -0.70 -12.14 -0.45
C MET A 87 -0.61 -12.98 0.83
N LEU A 88 -0.07 -12.40 1.89
CA LEU A 88 0.10 -13.04 3.20
C LEU A 88 -1.09 -12.73 4.11
N SER A 89 -1.51 -11.47 4.14
CA SER A 89 -2.67 -11.04 4.91
C SER A 89 -3.33 -9.79 4.32
N HIS A 90 -4.55 -9.56 4.78
CA HIS A 90 -5.35 -8.37 4.52
C HIS A 90 -5.63 -7.71 5.87
N VAL A 91 -5.25 -6.45 6.03
CA VAL A 91 -5.52 -5.70 7.26
C VAL A 91 -6.54 -4.60 6.96
N PRO A 92 -7.75 -4.66 7.54
CA PRO A 92 -8.75 -3.62 7.33
C PRO A 92 -8.25 -2.26 7.83
N ILE A 93 -8.56 -1.21 7.07
CA ILE A 93 -8.28 0.16 7.50
C ILE A 93 -9.49 0.66 8.31
N HIS A 94 -9.31 0.76 9.62
CA HIS A 94 -10.28 1.36 10.53
C HIS A 94 -10.00 2.86 10.66
N ALA A 95 -10.12 3.59 9.55
CA ALA A 95 -9.88 5.04 9.53
C ALA A 95 -11.02 5.87 10.13
N ALA A 96 -12.19 5.26 10.30
CA ALA A 96 -13.41 5.99 10.65
C ALA A 96 -14.28 5.23 11.67
N GLU A 97 -15.09 6.00 12.40
CA GLU A 97 -15.98 5.50 13.44
C GLU A 97 -17.25 4.86 12.84
N THR A 98 -17.56 5.16 11.57
CA THR A 98 -18.72 4.64 10.85
C THR A 98 -18.32 3.88 9.58
N ALA A 99 -19.15 2.91 9.18
CA ALA A 99 -18.89 2.08 8.00
C ALA A 99 -18.93 2.86 6.66
N ASP A 100 -19.74 3.93 6.59
CA ASP A 100 -19.84 4.80 5.41
C ASP A 100 -18.57 5.66 5.23
N GLU A 101 -18.00 6.16 6.32
CA GLU A 101 -16.71 6.86 6.31
C GLU A 101 -15.54 5.92 6.11
N ALA A 102 -15.59 4.68 6.63
CA ALA A 102 -14.53 3.69 6.41
C ALA A 102 -14.41 3.33 4.93
N THR A 103 -15.54 3.18 4.23
CA THR A 103 -15.56 2.93 2.78
C THR A 103 -14.99 4.11 2.00
N LYS A 104 -15.31 5.35 2.40
CA LYS A 104 -14.79 6.57 1.76
C LYS A 104 -13.33 6.86 2.09
N ALA A 105 -12.84 6.48 3.27
CA ALA A 105 -11.46 6.73 3.69
C ALA A 105 -10.44 5.87 2.94
N LEU A 106 -10.85 4.69 2.47
CA LEU A 106 -10.06 3.77 1.66
C LEU A 106 -9.88 4.24 0.21
N ASP A 107 -10.85 4.98 -0.32
CA ASP A 107 -10.81 5.48 -1.70
C ASP A 107 -9.68 6.50 -1.94
N VAL A 108 -8.99 6.99 -0.89
CA VAL A 108 -8.03 8.10 -1.00
C VAL A 108 -6.80 7.93 -0.11
N ALA A 109 -6.36 6.72 0.23
CA ALA A 109 -5.05 6.57 0.88
C ALA A 109 -3.93 7.00 -0.08
N CYS A 110 -3.40 8.22 0.11
CA CYS A 110 -2.53 8.87 -0.88
C CYS A 110 -1.05 8.61 -0.68
N SER A 111 -0.63 8.13 0.51
CA SER A 111 0.77 7.93 0.81
C SER A 111 0.97 6.91 1.93
N LEU A 112 1.97 6.05 1.74
CA LEU A 112 2.51 5.14 2.75
C LEU A 112 3.94 5.55 3.11
N ALA A 113 4.30 5.40 4.38
CA ALA A 113 5.68 5.53 4.83
C ALA A 113 6.04 4.43 5.81
N LEU A 114 7.22 3.85 5.63
CA LEU A 114 7.86 2.97 6.59
C LEU A 114 8.84 3.80 7.42
N VAL A 115 8.69 3.77 8.74
CA VAL A 115 9.44 4.63 9.67
C VAL A 115 9.96 3.83 10.87
N GLY A 116 10.97 4.39 11.54
CA GLY A 116 11.75 3.70 12.57
C GLY A 116 13.04 3.10 12.00
N ASP A 117 14.04 2.87 12.85
CA ASP A 117 15.37 2.40 12.43
C ASP A 117 15.31 1.07 11.69
N ALA A 118 14.44 0.18 12.16
CA ALA A 118 14.15 -1.12 11.58
C ALA A 118 12.88 -1.13 10.71
N GLU A 119 12.29 0.04 10.45
CA GLU A 119 10.99 0.20 9.79
C GLU A 119 9.84 -0.55 10.49
N ASP A 120 9.84 -0.56 11.82
CA ASP A 120 8.85 -1.26 12.65
C ASP A 120 7.47 -0.59 12.67
N LEU A 121 7.32 0.57 12.01
CA LEU A 121 6.06 1.27 11.86
C LEU A 121 5.71 1.54 10.39
N LEU A 122 4.47 1.24 10.02
CA LEU A 122 3.84 1.66 8.77
C LEU A 122 2.87 2.81 9.07
N LEU A 123 3.03 3.92 8.37
CA LEU A 123 2.15 5.07 8.42
C LEU A 123 1.33 5.20 7.14
N ILE A 124 0.08 5.63 7.28
CA ILE A 124 -0.86 5.83 6.17
C ILE A 124 -1.49 7.22 6.28
N ALA A 125 -1.38 8.01 5.22
CA ALA A 125 -2.07 9.28 5.12
C ALA A 125 -3.50 9.06 4.60
N CYS A 126 -4.48 9.44 5.41
CA CYS A 126 -5.90 9.37 5.09
C CYS A 126 -6.49 10.79 5.01
N PRO A 127 -6.43 11.45 3.84
CA PRO A 127 -6.87 12.84 3.66
C PRO A 127 -8.36 13.05 3.94
N ILE A 128 -9.21 12.11 3.54
CA ILE A 128 -10.66 12.18 3.80
C ILE A 128 -10.98 12.03 5.29
N ALA A 129 -10.30 11.09 5.96
CA ALA A 129 -10.50 10.88 7.39
C ALA A 129 -9.81 11.95 8.25
N HIS A 130 -9.06 12.88 7.64
CA HIS A 130 -8.21 13.86 8.31
C HIS A 130 -7.34 13.21 9.40
N ARG A 131 -6.69 12.10 9.06
CA ARG A 131 -5.89 11.30 10.00
C ARG A 131 -4.64 10.73 9.34
N VAL A 132 -3.59 10.56 10.14
CA VAL A 132 -2.49 9.65 9.85
C VAL A 132 -2.68 8.41 10.72
N LEU A 133 -2.77 7.25 10.09
CA LEU A 133 -2.89 5.98 10.79
C LEU A 133 -1.51 5.35 10.93
N SER A 134 -1.31 4.62 12.03
CA SER A 134 -0.07 3.90 12.30
C SER A 134 -0.33 2.43 12.61
N TYR A 135 0.55 1.58 12.10
CA TYR A 135 0.54 0.14 12.30
C TYR A 135 1.93 -0.30 12.72
N ARG A 136 2.01 -1.09 13.79
CA ARG A 136 3.24 -1.81 14.16
C ARG A 136 3.43 -3.00 13.25
N ARG A 137 4.67 -3.20 12.84
CA ARG A 137 5.07 -4.23 11.87
C ARG A 137 5.86 -5.31 12.58
N ASP A 138 5.42 -6.55 12.45
CA ASP A 138 6.26 -7.70 12.75
C ASP A 138 7.30 -7.84 11.64
N LEU A 139 8.57 -7.63 11.98
CA LEU A 139 9.67 -7.64 11.00
C LEU A 139 9.94 -9.03 10.41
N ALA A 140 9.58 -10.11 11.10
CA ALA A 140 9.81 -11.47 10.64
C ALA A 140 8.68 -11.96 9.71
N THR A 141 7.45 -11.52 9.98
CA THR A 141 6.26 -12.03 9.28
C THR A 141 5.58 -11.02 8.36
N GLY A 142 5.95 -9.74 8.47
CA GLY A 142 5.32 -8.62 7.77
C GLY A 142 3.93 -8.28 8.29
N GLN A 143 3.44 -8.95 9.34
CA GLN A 143 2.10 -8.71 9.85
C GLN A 143 1.98 -7.31 10.46
N LEU A 144 0.79 -6.73 10.30
CA LEU A 144 0.47 -5.40 10.82
C LEU A 144 -0.49 -5.51 11.99
N GLN A 145 -0.17 -4.79 13.06
CA GLN A 145 -1.06 -4.55 14.18
C GLN A 145 -1.38 -3.06 14.23
N ALA A 146 -2.67 -2.70 14.25
CA ALA A 146 -3.06 -1.30 14.42
C ALA A 146 -2.46 -0.75 15.73
N ALA A 147 -1.83 0.43 15.64
CA ALA A 147 -1.15 1.05 16.77
C ALA A 147 -1.92 2.27 17.27
N ASP A 148 -2.00 3.32 16.46
CA ASP A 148 -2.64 4.59 16.83
C ASP A 148 -3.04 5.42 15.58
N ALA A 149 -3.84 6.45 15.78
CA ALA A 149 -4.25 7.41 14.77
C ALA A 149 -4.06 8.85 15.27
N ALA A 150 -3.30 9.65 14.52
CA ALA A 150 -3.14 11.08 14.79
C ALA A 150 -4.10 11.89 13.91
N VAL A 151 -4.80 12.86 14.49
CA VAL A 151 -5.57 13.84 13.72
C VAL A 151 -4.60 14.71 12.92
N CYS A 152 -4.80 14.77 11.62
CA CYS A 152 -4.01 15.56 10.70
C CYS A 152 -4.96 16.08 9.62
N PRO A 153 -5.18 17.39 9.50
CA PRO A 153 -6.06 17.91 8.46
C PRO A 153 -5.52 17.59 7.06
N SER A 154 -6.20 16.70 6.33
CA SER A 154 -5.96 16.40 4.92
C SER A 154 -4.51 16.03 4.56
N PRO A 155 -3.89 15.02 5.21
CA PRO A 155 -2.54 14.58 4.87
C PRO A 155 -2.49 14.00 3.46
N LEU A 156 -1.51 14.44 2.66
CA LEU A 156 -1.33 14.01 1.27
C LEU A 156 -0.05 13.22 1.04
N THR A 157 1.01 13.52 1.78
CA THR A 157 2.32 12.91 1.60
C THR A 157 2.96 12.67 2.94
N LEU A 158 3.53 11.49 3.11
CA LEU A 158 4.33 11.13 4.27
C LEU A 158 5.79 11.03 3.84
N LEU A 159 6.66 11.63 4.65
CA LEU A 159 8.10 11.48 4.51
C LEU A 159 8.65 11.04 5.86
N GLY A 160 9.16 9.82 5.93
CA GLY A 160 9.89 9.35 7.10
C GLY A 160 11.19 10.15 7.23
N LEU A 161 11.38 10.79 8.38
CA LEU A 161 12.63 11.47 8.72
C LEU A 161 13.37 10.64 9.78
N PRO A 162 14.70 10.50 9.69
CA PRO A 162 15.48 10.03 10.82
C PRO A 162 15.29 11.02 11.97
N TRP A 163 14.84 10.52 13.13
CA TRP A 163 14.68 11.33 14.34
C TRP A 163 15.38 10.65 15.52
N PRO A 164 16.24 11.36 16.26
CA PRO A 164 16.68 12.73 16.02
C PRO A 164 17.44 12.86 14.68
N PRO A 165 17.38 14.03 14.02
CA PRO A 165 18.16 14.28 12.81
C PRO A 165 19.63 14.19 13.20
N THR A 166 20.39 13.39 12.44
CA THR A 166 21.84 13.27 12.54
C THR A 166 22.54 14.53 12.09
#